data_AF-A0A937QSY6-F1
#
_entry.id   AF-A0A937QSY6-F1
#
_cell.length_a   1.000
_cell.length_b   1.000
_cell.length_c   1.000
_cell.angle_alpha   90.00
_cell.angle_beta   90.00
_cell.angle_gamma   90.00
#
_symmetry.space_group_name_H-M   'P 1'
#
loop_
_entity.id
_entity.type
_entity.pdbx_description
1 polymer ?
#
loop_
_entity_poly.entity_id
_entity_poly.type
_entity_poly.pdbx_seq_one_letter_code
_entity_poly.pdbx_strand_id
1 'polypeptide(L)'
;MSLIGLLVSRNLRRIAVIGIVSILLLAYPQPSSADQIGLSSLLEDVLDRSLIAEYPDPAFVCRQSSSYNRHSITPDRPDWFTGGDFDQFYGCDVVEGRKEWIMLDAVGPGVVTRWWETQYRCGGTIRVYLDRAMDPIFKGTGDELIAGEAITGPPLAANRGGGRNLYLPIPFCEHCKITFESSDLNADFANKTPRFTNESLFYIINYLQYPQGTDVKSLSRADLDSNRKLIGRTGQALLQPEDHRLNITRIVGGSVQTLNPGRSLRRQISGPGAIAEIRLKINAEDISQAMRSTIITATFDDKSTVWAPVGEFFGSGLGVNPYKSWWRMVDQDGWMTCWWPMPFRESTEVSVVNHSADESVEVRLDDIGIADWRWTDRTMYFHTAWRGQKQIEFVAGELENMELWNYITIEGKGVYVGDSLSLYNRPRMNWGNEGWIGPWWGEGDEHIWVDGESFPSHFGTGSEDYFGYAFNHTHPFEAPFHAQPIAKGNWGVGHTTNVRGRVHDRIPFMKRLKFNMELFHWQANRKVDYATTTHWYAFEGATCNGLKSTTTVREKVGVTLPEIDGKTEGTNR
;
A
#
# COMPACT_ATOMS: atom_id res chain seq x y z
N MET A 1 92.65 -15.66 -7.43
CA MET A 1 92.84 -16.30 -8.75
C MET A 1 91.45 -16.45 -9.35
N SER A 2 91.03 -15.97 -10.52
CA SER A 2 91.54 -15.18 -11.66
C SER A 2 90.24 -14.70 -12.35
N LEU A 3 89.92 -13.41 -12.42
CA LEU A 3 90.20 -12.46 -13.51
C LEU A 3 89.59 -12.79 -14.90
N ILE A 4 88.92 -11.76 -15.46
CA ILE A 4 88.82 -11.40 -16.91
C ILE A 4 87.75 -12.17 -17.72
N GLY A 5 86.96 -11.62 -18.65
CA GLY A 5 86.89 -10.33 -19.37
C GLY A 5 85.92 -10.54 -20.57
N LEU A 6 85.03 -9.59 -20.92
CA LEU A 6 85.19 -8.48 -21.87
C LEU A 6 84.92 -8.82 -23.38
N LEU A 7 84.12 -7.93 -24.02
CA LEU A 7 83.87 -7.69 -25.46
C LEU A 7 82.96 -8.66 -26.25
N VAL A 8 81.74 -8.28 -26.66
CA VAL A 8 81.30 -7.32 -27.71
C VAL A 8 81.62 -7.77 -29.14
N SER A 9 80.61 -8.24 -29.87
CA SER A 9 80.53 -8.11 -31.33
C SER A 9 79.09 -7.90 -31.80
N ARG A 10 78.92 -6.92 -32.68
CA ARG A 10 77.68 -6.32 -33.18
C ARG A 10 76.93 -7.19 -34.20
N ASN A 11 75.59 -7.08 -34.11
CA ASN A 11 74.58 -6.99 -35.19
C ASN A 11 74.50 -8.09 -36.25
N LEU A 12 73.35 -8.78 -36.30
CA LEU A 12 72.45 -8.79 -37.47
C LEU A 12 71.10 -9.46 -37.16
N ARG A 13 70.07 -8.60 -37.03
CA ARG A 13 68.67 -8.75 -37.48
C ARG A 13 68.15 -10.19 -37.73
N ARG A 14 67.20 -10.65 -36.89
CA ARG A 14 65.78 -10.93 -37.24
C ARG A 14 65.09 -11.77 -36.15
N ILE A 15 63.97 -11.22 -35.65
CA ILE A 15 62.70 -11.89 -35.30
C ILE A 15 62.75 -12.93 -34.16
N ALA A 16 62.32 -12.51 -32.96
CA ALA A 16 61.26 -13.16 -32.17
C ALA A 16 61.14 -12.44 -30.82
N VAL A 17 60.28 -11.42 -30.73
CA VAL A 17 59.81 -10.92 -29.44
C VAL A 17 58.74 -11.91 -28.98
N ILE A 18 59.14 -12.86 -28.12
CA ILE A 18 58.18 -13.61 -27.30
C ILE A 18 57.74 -12.65 -26.20
N GLY A 19 56.65 -11.93 -26.45
CA GLY A 19 55.93 -11.20 -25.42
C GLY A 19 55.31 -12.22 -24.47
N ILE A 20 55.75 -12.21 -23.21
CA ILE A 20 55.06 -12.86 -22.11
C ILE A 20 53.73 -12.11 -21.94
N VAL A 21 52.66 -12.65 -22.52
CA VAL A 21 51.30 -12.25 -22.17
C VAL A 21 50.97 -12.92 -20.85
N SER A 22 51.24 -12.22 -19.75
CA SER A 22 50.65 -12.55 -18.46
C SER A 22 49.14 -12.34 -18.58
N ILE A 23 48.40 -13.44 -18.75
CA ILE A 23 46.94 -13.44 -18.62
C ILE A 23 46.63 -13.22 -17.13
N LEU A 24 46.53 -11.94 -16.75
CA LEU A 24 45.76 -11.54 -15.58
C LEU A 24 44.29 -11.80 -15.95
N LEU A 25 43.81 -13.00 -15.62
CA LEU A 25 42.38 -13.25 -15.48
C LEU A 25 41.89 -12.33 -14.37
N LEU A 26 41.47 -11.14 -14.76
CA LEU A 26 40.51 -10.36 -13.99
C LEU A 26 39.30 -11.27 -13.84
N ALA A 27 39.18 -11.89 -12.66
CA ALA A 27 37.93 -12.49 -12.23
C ALA A 27 36.93 -11.33 -12.15
N TYR A 28 36.26 -11.05 -13.27
CA TYR A 28 35.01 -10.33 -13.25
C TYR A 28 34.11 -11.10 -12.29
N PRO A 29 33.56 -10.48 -11.23
CA PRO A 29 32.46 -11.11 -10.53
C PRO A 29 31.42 -11.44 -11.60
N GLN A 30 31.21 -12.73 -11.81
CA GLN A 30 30.04 -13.19 -12.54
C GLN A 30 28.85 -12.56 -11.82
N PRO A 31 27.85 -11.99 -12.52
CA PRO A 31 26.59 -11.69 -11.87
C PRO A 31 26.19 -12.97 -11.15
N SER A 32 25.98 -12.86 -9.83
CA SER A 32 25.30 -13.93 -9.11
C SER A 32 24.08 -14.27 -9.94
N SER A 33 23.91 -15.54 -10.30
CA SER A 33 22.59 -16.00 -10.73
C SER A 33 21.63 -15.43 -9.71
N ALA A 34 20.63 -14.66 -10.14
CA ALA A 34 19.54 -14.33 -9.23
C ALA A 34 19.04 -15.68 -8.70
N ASP A 35 18.99 -15.84 -7.38
CA ASP A 35 18.42 -17.04 -6.79
C ASP A 35 16.99 -17.18 -7.34
N GLN A 36 16.62 -18.40 -7.75
CA GLN A 36 15.31 -18.68 -8.32
C GLN A 36 14.19 -18.14 -7.41
N ILE A 37 13.27 -17.34 -7.96
CA ILE A 37 12.17 -16.76 -7.20
C ILE A 37 11.17 -17.87 -6.88
N GLY A 38 10.97 -18.16 -5.59
CA GLY A 38 10.02 -19.17 -5.14
C GLY A 38 9.44 -18.83 -3.76
N LEU A 39 8.62 -19.73 -3.21
CA LEU A 39 7.94 -19.50 -1.93
C LEU A 39 8.92 -19.11 -0.81
N SER A 40 10.07 -19.79 -0.71
CA SER A 40 11.04 -19.53 0.36
C SER A 40 11.67 -18.14 0.25
N SER A 41 12.17 -17.77 -0.94
CA SER A 41 12.80 -16.47 -1.16
C SER A 41 11.79 -15.34 -0.94
N LEU A 42 10.54 -15.51 -1.41
CA LEU A 42 9.49 -14.52 -1.21
C LEU A 42 9.14 -14.34 0.28
N LEU A 43 9.07 -15.43 1.06
CA LEU A 43 8.84 -15.33 2.51
C LEU A 43 9.99 -14.65 3.27
N GLU A 44 11.21 -14.76 2.77
CA GLU A 44 12.38 -14.04 3.29
C GLU A 44 12.33 -12.56 2.89
N ASP A 45 11.95 -12.25 1.65
CA ASP A 45 11.76 -10.88 1.16
C ASP A 45 10.74 -10.08 1.98
N VAL A 46 9.67 -10.73 2.47
CA VAL A 46 8.69 -10.07 3.38
C VAL A 46 9.37 -9.55 4.65
N LEU A 47 10.33 -10.31 5.17
CA LEU A 47 11.00 -10.01 6.43
C LEU A 47 12.17 -9.05 6.26
N ASP A 48 12.78 -9.00 5.08
CA ASP A 48 13.80 -8.02 4.76
C ASP A 48 13.20 -6.65 4.44
N ARG A 49 13.09 -5.82 5.48
CA ARG A 49 12.60 -4.45 5.35
C ARG A 49 13.45 -3.59 4.43
N SER A 50 14.74 -3.90 4.24
CA SER A 50 15.60 -3.06 3.39
C SER A 50 15.13 -3.05 1.93
N LEU A 51 14.55 -4.15 1.46
CA LEU A 51 14.13 -4.30 0.06
C LEU A 51 13.06 -3.28 -0.34
N ILE A 52 12.29 -2.72 0.59
CA ILE A 52 11.24 -1.76 0.27
C ILE A 52 11.77 -0.41 -0.24
N ALA A 53 13.01 -0.07 0.13
CA ALA A 53 13.70 1.14 -0.29
C ALA A 53 14.58 0.95 -1.54
N GLU A 54 14.62 -0.26 -2.09
CA GLU A 54 15.35 -0.61 -3.31
C GLU A 54 14.38 -0.80 -4.48
N TYR A 55 14.72 -0.28 -5.66
CA TYR A 55 13.95 -0.55 -6.86
C TYR A 55 14.03 -2.06 -7.17
N PRO A 56 12.91 -2.73 -7.50
CA PRO A 56 12.90 -4.18 -7.61
C PRO A 56 13.90 -4.71 -8.65
N ASP A 57 14.59 -5.78 -8.28
CA ASP A 57 15.47 -6.56 -9.15
C ASP A 57 15.26 -8.05 -8.85
N PRO A 58 14.81 -8.88 -9.82
CA PRO A 58 14.39 -8.46 -11.16
C PRO A 58 13.21 -7.48 -11.11
N ALA A 59 13.18 -6.57 -12.08
CA ALA A 59 12.07 -5.64 -12.22
C ALA A 59 10.76 -6.41 -12.47
N PHE A 60 9.66 -5.88 -11.93
CA PHE A 60 8.32 -6.42 -12.13
C PHE A 60 7.30 -5.29 -12.25
N VAL A 61 6.12 -5.61 -12.78
CA VAL A 61 4.94 -4.76 -12.69
C VAL A 61 3.93 -5.40 -11.73
N CYS A 62 3.23 -4.58 -10.95
CA CYS A 62 2.13 -5.03 -10.10
C CYS A 62 0.81 -4.74 -10.80
N ARG A 63 -0.07 -5.74 -10.92
CA ARG A 63 -1.38 -5.66 -11.57
C ARG A 63 -2.48 -6.11 -10.62
N GLN A 64 -3.72 -5.79 -10.98
CA GLN A 64 -4.92 -6.22 -10.27
C GLN A 64 -5.86 -6.97 -11.20
N SER A 65 -6.54 -7.95 -10.63
CA SER A 65 -7.66 -8.68 -11.21
C SER A 65 -8.80 -8.62 -10.20
N SER A 66 -9.92 -8.01 -10.55
CA SER A 66 -11.02 -7.79 -9.61
C SER A 66 -12.38 -8.03 -10.26
N SER A 67 -13.41 -8.05 -9.41
CA SER A 67 -14.80 -8.04 -9.85
C SER A 67 -15.31 -6.67 -10.28
N TYR A 68 -14.44 -5.68 -10.55
CA TYR A 68 -14.87 -4.36 -11.04
C TYR A 68 -15.87 -4.49 -12.19
N ASN A 69 -16.79 -3.53 -12.29
CA ASN A 69 -17.84 -3.56 -13.30
C ASN A 69 -17.26 -3.53 -14.72
N ARG A 70 -17.50 -4.57 -15.51
CA ARG A 70 -16.94 -4.68 -16.87
C ARG A 70 -17.58 -3.74 -17.88
N HIS A 71 -18.65 -3.04 -17.51
CA HIS A 71 -19.17 -1.92 -18.28
C HIS A 71 -18.31 -0.65 -18.17
N SER A 72 -17.42 -0.56 -17.17
CA SER A 72 -16.47 0.54 -17.04
C SER A 72 -15.35 0.40 -18.09
N ILE A 73 -15.55 1.01 -19.26
CA ILE A 73 -14.65 0.91 -20.42
C ILE A 73 -13.72 2.12 -20.55
N THR A 74 -14.24 3.34 -20.32
CA THR A 74 -13.46 4.58 -20.44
C THR A 74 -13.96 5.68 -19.48
N PRO A 75 -13.08 6.48 -18.86
CA PRO A 75 -13.45 7.45 -17.81
C PRO A 75 -14.39 8.59 -18.21
N ASP A 76 -14.55 8.84 -19.51
CA ASP A 76 -15.37 9.91 -20.06
C ASP A 76 -16.84 9.52 -20.27
N ARG A 77 -17.22 8.28 -19.93
CA ARG A 77 -18.58 7.80 -20.11
C ARG A 77 -19.28 7.52 -18.77
N PRO A 78 -20.61 7.72 -18.68
CA PRO A 78 -21.37 7.47 -17.45
C PRO A 78 -21.25 6.04 -16.91
N ASP A 79 -21.03 5.06 -17.79
CA ASP A 79 -20.82 3.65 -17.45
C ASP A 79 -19.53 3.39 -16.67
N TRP A 80 -18.58 4.32 -16.66
CA TRP A 80 -17.34 4.22 -15.88
C TRP A 80 -17.59 4.04 -14.38
N PHE A 81 -18.59 4.75 -13.86
CA PHE A 81 -18.87 4.91 -12.45
C PHE A 81 -20.02 4.02 -11.98
N THR A 82 -20.32 2.95 -12.72
CA THR A 82 -21.48 2.10 -12.44
C THR A 82 -21.16 1.06 -11.37
N GLY A 83 -21.93 1.06 -10.27
CA GLY A 83 -21.89 -0.03 -9.30
C GLY A 83 -22.30 -1.38 -9.92
N GLY A 84 -22.12 -2.49 -9.21
CA GLY A 84 -22.30 -3.83 -9.78
C GLY A 84 -20.99 -4.55 -10.07
N ASP A 85 -20.01 -4.21 -9.26
CA ASP A 85 -18.63 -4.65 -9.12
C ASP A 85 -18.50 -5.99 -8.35
N PHE A 86 -19.53 -6.83 -8.44
CA PHE A 86 -19.57 -8.21 -7.93
C PHE A 86 -19.98 -9.18 -9.04
N ASP A 87 -19.59 -10.45 -8.87
CA ASP A 87 -19.83 -11.53 -9.84
C ASP A 87 -19.33 -11.21 -11.26
N GLN A 88 -18.35 -10.31 -11.40
CA GLN A 88 -17.74 -9.98 -12.69
C GLN A 88 -16.51 -10.86 -12.93
N PHE A 89 -16.43 -11.46 -14.12
CA PHE A 89 -15.37 -12.40 -14.50
C PHE A 89 -14.85 -12.08 -15.90
N TYR A 90 -13.63 -12.52 -16.22
CA TYR A 90 -13.04 -12.34 -17.56
C TYR A 90 -13.68 -13.24 -18.62
N GLY A 91 -14.30 -14.33 -18.18
CA GLY A 91 -14.87 -15.34 -19.05
C GLY A 91 -15.31 -16.56 -18.26
N CYS A 92 -15.66 -17.63 -18.98
CA CYS A 92 -16.14 -18.88 -18.42
C CYS A 92 -15.58 -20.04 -19.24
N ASP A 93 -14.91 -20.98 -18.58
CA ASP A 93 -14.48 -22.24 -19.17
C ASP A 93 -15.49 -23.34 -18.84
N VAL A 94 -15.61 -24.33 -19.72
CA VAL A 94 -16.34 -25.58 -19.45
C VAL A 94 -15.34 -26.70 -19.24
N VAL A 95 -15.15 -27.10 -17.98
CA VAL A 95 -14.20 -28.14 -17.57
C VAL A 95 -14.99 -29.36 -17.12
N GLU A 96 -14.95 -30.43 -17.90
CA GLU A 96 -15.68 -31.68 -17.60
C GLU A 96 -17.20 -31.46 -17.36
N GLY A 97 -17.79 -30.50 -18.08
CA GLY A 97 -19.20 -30.14 -17.92
C GLY A 97 -19.50 -29.15 -16.78
N ARG A 98 -18.51 -28.81 -15.95
CA ARG A 98 -18.61 -27.73 -14.95
C ARG A 98 -18.35 -26.38 -15.60
N LYS A 99 -19.09 -25.35 -15.19
CA LYS A 99 -18.83 -23.96 -15.58
C LYS A 99 -17.91 -23.32 -14.56
N GLU A 100 -16.72 -22.93 -14.99
CA GLU A 100 -15.71 -22.30 -14.15
C GLU A 100 -15.47 -20.87 -14.64
N TRP A 101 -15.92 -19.90 -13.85
CA TRP A 101 -15.81 -18.47 -14.14
C TRP A 101 -14.43 -17.93 -13.79
N ILE A 102 -13.81 -17.19 -14.69
CA ILE A 102 -12.40 -16.81 -14.61
C ILE A 102 -12.24 -15.52 -13.79
N MET A 103 -11.66 -15.65 -12.59
CA MET A 103 -11.32 -14.53 -11.69
C MET A 103 -9.95 -13.92 -12.03
N LEU A 104 -9.00 -14.75 -12.46
CA LEU A 104 -7.65 -14.36 -12.90
C LEU A 104 -7.21 -15.26 -14.05
N ASP A 105 -6.57 -14.67 -15.07
CA ASP A 105 -5.85 -15.37 -16.14
C ASP A 105 -4.54 -14.62 -16.43
N ALA A 106 -3.48 -14.96 -15.70
CA ALA A 106 -2.17 -14.31 -15.78
C ALA A 106 -1.16 -15.19 -16.53
N VAL A 107 -0.60 -14.67 -17.62
CA VAL A 107 0.35 -15.39 -18.49
C VAL A 107 1.77 -14.90 -18.25
N GLY A 108 2.72 -15.84 -18.17
CA GLY A 108 4.14 -15.59 -17.94
C GLY A 108 4.53 -15.73 -16.46
N PRO A 109 5.82 -15.58 -16.13
CA PRO A 109 6.32 -15.73 -14.76
C PRO A 109 5.78 -14.62 -13.85
N GLY A 110 5.26 -15.00 -12.68
CA GLY A 110 4.56 -14.09 -11.79
C GLY A 110 4.32 -14.66 -10.39
N VAL A 111 3.70 -13.85 -9.53
CA VAL A 111 3.36 -14.20 -8.15
C VAL A 111 2.01 -13.57 -7.80
N VAL A 112 1.04 -14.35 -7.32
CA VAL A 112 -0.13 -13.76 -6.63
C VAL A 112 0.32 -13.33 -5.24
N THR A 113 0.15 -12.06 -4.89
CA THR A 113 0.76 -11.46 -3.68
C THR A 113 -0.25 -11.02 -2.62
N ARG A 114 -1.47 -10.69 -3.05
CA ARG A 114 -2.59 -10.38 -2.17
C ARG A 114 -3.86 -10.84 -2.85
N TRP A 115 -4.70 -11.52 -2.11
CA TRP A 115 -6.05 -11.86 -2.53
C TRP A 115 -7.02 -11.45 -1.42
N TRP A 116 -7.91 -10.52 -1.76
CA TRP A 116 -9.05 -10.15 -0.94
C TRP A 116 -10.35 -10.61 -1.60
N GLU A 117 -11.32 -11.05 -0.81
CA GLU A 117 -12.69 -11.25 -1.28
C GLU A 117 -13.73 -11.11 -0.16
N THR A 118 -14.99 -10.95 -0.54
CA THR A 118 -16.13 -11.09 0.35
C THR A 118 -17.38 -11.62 -0.34
N GLN A 119 -18.23 -12.28 0.46
CA GLN A 119 -19.53 -12.85 0.09
C GLN A 119 -20.41 -12.95 1.34
N TYR A 120 -21.73 -12.89 1.17
CA TYR A 120 -22.69 -13.17 2.24
C TYR A 120 -22.68 -14.66 2.64
N ARG A 121 -22.59 -15.55 1.65
CA ARG A 121 -22.41 -17.00 1.83
C ARG A 121 -21.28 -17.48 0.90
N CYS A 122 -20.32 -18.21 1.47
CA CYS A 122 -19.22 -18.81 0.71
C CYS A 122 -19.55 -20.27 0.34
N GLY A 123 -20.54 -20.47 -0.54
CA GLY A 123 -20.92 -21.79 -1.01
C GLY A 123 -20.22 -22.20 -2.31
N GLY A 124 -19.72 -21.24 -3.09
CA GLY A 124 -19.00 -21.51 -4.33
C GLY A 124 -17.62 -22.15 -4.14
N THR A 125 -17.16 -22.84 -5.18
CA THR A 125 -15.86 -23.51 -5.23
C THR A 125 -14.87 -22.69 -6.03
N ILE A 126 -13.78 -22.28 -5.38
CA ILE A 126 -12.63 -21.64 -6.00
C ILE A 126 -11.61 -22.71 -6.38
N ARG A 127 -10.95 -22.54 -7.54
CA ARG A 127 -9.84 -23.39 -8.00
C ARG A 127 -8.67 -22.56 -8.47
N VAL A 128 -7.46 -23.00 -8.16
CA VAL A 128 -6.20 -22.38 -8.60
C VAL A 128 -5.43 -23.37 -9.45
N TYR A 129 -5.15 -23.00 -10.70
CA TYR A 129 -4.38 -23.78 -11.66
C TYR A 129 -3.08 -23.05 -11.96
N LEU A 130 -1.95 -23.74 -11.86
CA LEU A 130 -0.63 -23.19 -12.18
C LEU A 130 -0.05 -23.90 -13.41
N ASP A 131 0.65 -23.15 -14.24
CA ASP A 131 1.38 -23.60 -15.43
C ASP A 131 0.57 -24.52 -16.34
N ARG A 132 -0.69 -24.15 -16.57
CA ARG A 132 -1.62 -24.87 -17.45
C ARG A 132 -1.87 -26.32 -17.01
N ALA A 133 -1.63 -26.64 -15.75
CA ALA A 133 -1.99 -27.94 -15.19
C ALA A 133 -3.50 -28.19 -15.33
N MET A 134 -3.86 -29.44 -15.63
CA MET A 134 -5.27 -29.85 -15.73
C MET A 134 -5.95 -29.94 -14.37
N ASP A 135 -5.18 -30.32 -13.33
CA ASP A 135 -5.67 -30.41 -11.96
C ASP A 135 -5.30 -29.13 -11.19
N PRO A 136 -6.23 -28.58 -10.39
CA PRO A 136 -5.94 -27.39 -9.61
C PRO A 136 -5.04 -27.75 -8.41
N ILE A 137 -4.05 -26.90 -8.13
CA ILE A 137 -3.22 -27.05 -6.92
C ILE A 137 -4.06 -26.83 -5.66
N PHE A 138 -5.03 -25.90 -5.70
CA PHE A 138 -5.97 -25.64 -4.60
C PHE A 138 -7.41 -25.70 -5.08
N LYS A 139 -8.27 -26.25 -4.24
CA LYS A 139 -9.72 -26.32 -4.44
C LYS A 139 -10.40 -26.21 -3.08
N GLY A 140 -11.37 -25.31 -2.95
CA GLY A 140 -12.11 -25.11 -1.71
C GLY A 140 -13.02 -23.88 -1.81
N THR A 141 -13.69 -23.55 -0.71
CA THR A 141 -14.43 -22.29 -0.61
C THR A 141 -13.49 -21.13 -0.28
N GLY A 142 -14.00 -19.90 -0.40
CA GLY A 142 -13.33 -18.70 0.08
C GLY A 142 -12.87 -18.75 1.54
N ASP A 143 -13.76 -19.25 2.41
CA ASP A 143 -13.48 -19.45 3.83
C ASP A 143 -12.38 -20.48 4.07
N GLU A 144 -12.21 -21.47 3.20
CA GLU A 144 -11.16 -22.49 3.34
C GLU A 144 -9.80 -22.00 2.80
N LEU A 145 -9.80 -21.34 1.64
CA LEU A 145 -8.58 -20.97 0.92
C LEU A 145 -7.98 -19.63 1.35
N ILE A 146 -8.82 -18.61 1.59
CA ILE A 146 -8.36 -17.21 1.69
C ILE A 146 -8.39 -16.72 3.14
N ALA A 147 -9.35 -17.17 3.94
CA ALA A 147 -9.41 -16.89 5.38
C ALA A 147 -9.21 -18.12 6.28
N GLY A 148 -9.01 -19.30 5.67
CA GLY A 148 -8.95 -20.59 6.35
C GLY A 148 -7.53 -21.08 6.56
N GLU A 149 -7.36 -22.40 6.49
CA GLU A 149 -6.09 -23.11 6.75
C GLU A 149 -5.68 -24.01 5.58
N ALA A 150 -6.41 -23.99 4.45
CA ALA A 150 -6.16 -24.89 3.34
C ALA A 150 -4.88 -24.54 2.55
N ILE A 151 -4.47 -23.26 2.56
CA ILE A 151 -3.22 -22.77 1.97
C ILE A 151 -2.21 -22.44 3.09
N THR A 152 -2.62 -21.56 4.02
CA THR A 152 -1.91 -21.18 5.24
C THR A 152 -2.94 -20.65 6.24
N GLY A 153 -2.55 -20.41 7.50
CA GLY A 153 -3.38 -19.74 8.51
C GLY A 153 -2.97 -18.29 8.82
N PRO A 154 -3.58 -17.69 9.86
CA PRO A 154 -3.27 -16.34 10.32
C PRO A 154 -1.79 -16.16 10.72
N PRO A 155 -1.20 -14.96 10.55
CA PRO A 155 -1.83 -13.74 10.01
C PRO A 155 -1.82 -13.65 8.47
N LEU A 156 -1.28 -14.67 7.77
CA LEU A 156 -1.13 -14.66 6.32
C LEU A 156 -2.42 -15.03 5.57
N ALA A 157 -3.35 -15.72 6.23
CA ALA A 157 -4.73 -15.91 5.77
C ALA A 157 -5.69 -15.61 6.92
N ALA A 158 -6.62 -14.67 6.75
CA ALA A 158 -7.58 -14.34 7.82
C ALA A 158 -8.79 -13.54 7.33
N ASN A 159 -9.91 -13.65 8.07
CA ASN A 159 -10.99 -12.68 7.99
C ASN A 159 -10.68 -11.44 8.86
N ARG A 160 -10.86 -10.24 8.29
CA ARG A 160 -10.69 -8.94 8.94
C ARG A 160 -11.87 -8.05 8.59
N GLY A 161 -12.71 -7.77 9.58
CA GLY A 161 -13.89 -6.93 9.39
C GLY A 161 -14.80 -7.39 8.25
N GLY A 162 -15.01 -8.70 8.09
CA GLY A 162 -15.85 -9.27 7.03
C GLY A 162 -15.10 -9.61 5.74
N GLY A 163 -13.95 -8.98 5.47
CA GLY A 163 -13.12 -9.26 4.30
C GLY A 163 -12.18 -10.45 4.54
N ARG A 164 -12.09 -11.38 3.59
CA ARG A 164 -11.15 -12.50 3.61
C ARG A 164 -9.86 -12.07 2.92
N ASN A 165 -8.71 -12.34 3.53
CA ASN A 165 -7.43 -11.88 3.00
C ASN A 165 -6.37 -12.98 3.04
N LEU A 166 -5.72 -13.23 1.91
CA LEU A 166 -4.56 -14.09 1.75
C LEU A 166 -3.36 -13.27 1.27
N TYR A 167 -2.26 -13.33 2.02
CA TYR A 167 -0.97 -12.69 1.75
C TYR A 167 0.17 -13.69 1.57
N LEU A 168 -0.11 -15.00 1.60
CA LEU A 168 0.91 -15.99 1.21
C LEU A 168 1.17 -15.87 -0.29
N PRO A 169 2.43 -15.70 -0.73
CA PRO A 169 2.73 -15.60 -2.15
C PRO A 169 2.51 -16.94 -2.86
N ILE A 170 1.85 -16.90 -4.02
CA ILE A 170 1.65 -18.05 -4.91
C ILE A 170 2.45 -17.79 -6.20
N PRO A 171 3.74 -18.19 -6.27
CA PRO A 171 4.54 -18.06 -7.48
C PRO A 171 4.09 -19.03 -8.59
N PHE A 172 4.25 -18.60 -9.84
CA PHE A 172 3.99 -19.38 -11.05
C PHE A 172 4.96 -19.00 -12.17
N CYS A 173 5.39 -19.95 -12.98
CA CYS A 173 6.46 -19.77 -13.97
C CYS A 173 5.92 -19.49 -15.38
N GLU A 174 4.80 -20.12 -15.75
CA GLU A 174 4.20 -19.99 -17.07
C GLU A 174 2.82 -19.34 -17.02
N HIS A 175 2.00 -19.68 -16.02
CA HIS A 175 0.59 -19.30 -16.02
C HIS A 175 -0.06 -19.46 -14.65
N CYS A 176 -0.97 -18.56 -14.31
CA CYS A 176 -1.88 -18.73 -13.18
C CYS A 176 -3.31 -18.44 -13.62
N LYS A 177 -4.20 -19.42 -13.41
CA LYS A 177 -5.64 -19.24 -13.59
C LYS A 177 -6.36 -19.53 -12.30
N ILE A 178 -7.23 -18.60 -11.90
CA ILE A 178 -8.10 -18.75 -10.74
C ILE A 178 -9.54 -18.71 -11.23
N THR A 179 -10.32 -19.73 -10.85
CA THR A 179 -11.72 -19.85 -11.26
C THR A 179 -12.67 -20.00 -10.09
N PHE A 180 -13.92 -19.61 -10.30
CA PHE A 180 -15.03 -19.74 -9.37
C PHE A 180 -16.17 -20.53 -10.02
N GLU A 181 -16.70 -21.51 -9.31
CA GLU A 181 -17.88 -22.28 -9.70
C GLU A 181 -18.96 -22.13 -8.63
N SER A 182 -20.15 -21.69 -9.04
CA SER A 182 -21.32 -21.72 -8.16
C SER A 182 -22.60 -21.90 -8.98
N SER A 183 -23.57 -22.59 -8.39
CA SER A 183 -24.91 -22.79 -8.97
C SER A 183 -25.86 -21.60 -8.75
N ASP A 184 -25.48 -20.62 -7.92
CA ASP A 184 -26.31 -19.47 -7.52
C ASP A 184 -25.70 -18.13 -8.00
N LEU A 185 -24.85 -18.20 -9.03
CA LEU A 185 -24.32 -17.02 -9.71
C LEU A 185 -25.41 -16.30 -10.49
N ASN A 186 -25.27 -14.98 -10.55
CA ASN A 186 -26.07 -14.14 -11.42
C ASN A 186 -25.74 -14.45 -12.88
N ALA A 187 -26.50 -15.36 -13.50
CA ALA A 187 -26.18 -15.89 -14.82
C ALA A 187 -26.32 -14.88 -15.99
N ASP A 188 -26.75 -13.65 -15.72
CA ASP A 188 -27.14 -12.67 -16.72
C ASP A 188 -26.20 -11.44 -16.74
N PHE A 189 -24.96 -11.67 -17.14
CA PHE A 189 -23.90 -10.66 -17.35
C PHE A 189 -24.29 -9.52 -18.32
N ALA A 190 -25.39 -9.69 -19.07
CA ALA A 190 -25.87 -8.75 -20.07
C ALA A 190 -26.97 -7.79 -19.54
N ASN A 191 -27.54 -8.06 -18.36
CA ASN A 191 -28.56 -7.18 -17.78
C ASN A 191 -27.91 -6.10 -16.90
N LYS A 192 -28.25 -4.84 -17.19
CA LYS A 192 -27.72 -3.64 -16.50
C LYS A 192 -28.04 -3.54 -15.01
N THR A 193 -28.78 -4.49 -14.43
CA THR A 193 -29.15 -4.48 -13.01
C THR A 193 -28.78 -5.81 -12.39
N PRO A 194 -27.60 -5.91 -11.76
CA PRO A 194 -27.19 -7.07 -11.00
C PRO A 194 -28.21 -7.37 -9.89
N ARG A 195 -28.72 -8.59 -9.84
CA ARG A 195 -29.46 -9.09 -8.67
C ARG A 195 -28.47 -9.59 -7.63
N PHE A 196 -28.43 -8.96 -6.46
CA PHE A 196 -27.72 -9.50 -5.30
C PHE A 196 -28.27 -10.89 -4.93
N THR A 197 -27.41 -11.90 -4.94
CA THR A 197 -27.67 -13.25 -4.41
C THR A 197 -26.82 -13.50 -3.17
N ASN A 198 -27.02 -14.64 -2.52
CA ASN A 198 -26.19 -15.02 -1.37
C ASN A 198 -24.72 -15.27 -1.76
N GLU A 199 -24.43 -15.54 -3.04
CA GLU A 199 -23.09 -15.81 -3.55
C GLU A 199 -22.41 -14.58 -4.18
N SER A 200 -23.04 -13.39 -4.11
CA SER A 200 -22.48 -12.14 -4.68
C SER A 200 -21.02 -11.96 -4.26
N LEU A 201 -20.10 -12.24 -5.19
CA LEU A 201 -18.67 -12.34 -4.96
C LEU A 201 -17.97 -11.07 -5.38
N PHE A 202 -17.41 -10.38 -4.40
CA PHE A 202 -16.46 -9.29 -4.61
C PHE A 202 -15.06 -9.85 -4.42
N TYR A 203 -14.14 -9.53 -5.33
CA TYR A 203 -12.75 -9.95 -5.19
C TYR A 203 -11.76 -8.95 -5.76
N ILE A 204 -10.57 -8.93 -5.15
CA ILE A 204 -9.40 -8.18 -5.59
C ILE A 204 -8.18 -9.10 -5.46
N ILE A 205 -7.55 -9.45 -6.57
CA ILE A 205 -6.34 -10.27 -6.66
C ILE A 205 -5.22 -9.42 -7.23
N ASN A 206 -4.25 -9.04 -6.38
CA ASN A 206 -3.02 -8.39 -6.81
C ASN A 206 -1.96 -9.44 -7.14
N TYR A 207 -1.28 -9.25 -8.28
CA TYR A 207 -0.22 -10.14 -8.72
C TYR A 207 0.92 -9.37 -9.38
N LEU A 208 2.13 -9.92 -9.25
CA LEU A 208 3.32 -9.45 -9.92
C LEU A 208 3.48 -10.17 -11.25
N GLN A 209 3.91 -9.43 -12.27
CA GLN A 209 4.34 -9.99 -13.54
C GLN A 209 5.81 -9.62 -13.79
N TYR A 210 6.64 -10.64 -13.94
CA TYR A 210 8.04 -10.51 -14.30
C TYR A 210 8.22 -10.56 -15.83
N PRO A 211 9.35 -10.04 -16.36
CA PRO A 211 9.75 -10.26 -17.74
C PRO A 211 9.80 -11.75 -18.09
N GLN A 212 9.42 -12.08 -19.32
CA GLN A 212 9.54 -13.45 -19.84
C GLN A 212 10.97 -13.98 -19.68
N GLY A 213 11.10 -15.21 -19.19
CA GLY A 213 12.40 -15.85 -18.94
C GLY A 213 12.99 -15.58 -17.55
N THR A 214 12.32 -14.78 -16.70
CA THR A 214 12.66 -14.71 -15.27
C THR A 214 12.50 -16.08 -14.63
N ASP A 215 13.51 -16.51 -13.87
CA ASP A 215 13.51 -17.82 -13.19
C ASP A 215 12.61 -17.79 -11.96
N VAL A 216 11.33 -18.10 -12.18
CA VAL A 216 10.33 -18.27 -11.13
C VAL A 216 10.00 -19.75 -11.00
N LYS A 217 10.01 -20.28 -9.78
CA LYS A 217 9.54 -21.62 -9.43
C LYS A 217 8.07 -21.55 -9.04
N SER A 218 7.23 -22.26 -9.77
CA SER A 218 5.82 -22.41 -9.40
C SER A 218 5.64 -23.13 -8.08
N LEU A 219 4.66 -22.69 -7.32
CA LEU A 219 4.30 -23.29 -6.06
C LEU A 219 3.87 -24.75 -6.27
N SER A 220 4.40 -25.66 -5.45
CA SER A 220 3.88 -27.02 -5.30
C SER A 220 3.36 -27.25 -3.88
N ARG A 221 2.54 -28.29 -3.69
CA ARG A 221 2.11 -28.70 -2.33
C ARG A 221 3.29 -29.10 -1.44
N ALA A 222 4.32 -29.70 -2.03
CA ALA A 222 5.54 -30.06 -1.31
C ALA A 222 6.28 -28.82 -0.79
N ASP A 223 6.21 -27.68 -1.49
CA ASP A 223 6.81 -26.42 -1.04
C ASP A 223 6.13 -25.89 0.22
N LEU A 224 4.80 -26.03 0.36
CA LEU A 224 4.09 -25.65 1.59
C LEU A 224 4.57 -26.50 2.78
N ASP A 225 4.72 -27.81 2.58
CA ASP A 225 5.17 -28.72 3.63
C ASP A 225 6.64 -28.47 4.00
N SER A 226 7.53 -28.31 3.02
CA SER A 226 8.94 -28.04 3.27
C SER A 226 9.17 -26.67 3.92
N ASN A 227 8.34 -25.69 3.62
CA ASN A 227 8.44 -24.32 4.15
C ASN A 227 7.54 -24.06 5.36
N ARG A 228 6.85 -25.06 5.91
CA ARG A 228 5.92 -24.89 7.05
C ARG A 228 6.52 -24.10 8.22
N LYS A 229 7.78 -24.35 8.56
CA LYS A 229 8.50 -23.61 9.61
C LYS A 229 8.78 -22.16 9.23
N LEU A 230 9.17 -21.92 7.98
CA LEU A 230 9.42 -20.57 7.46
C LEU A 230 8.12 -19.77 7.41
N ILE A 231 7.02 -20.35 6.90
CA ILE A 231 5.68 -19.74 6.91
C ILE A 231 5.29 -19.34 8.34
N GLY A 232 5.42 -20.26 9.30
CA GLY A 232 5.13 -19.99 10.71
C GLY A 232 6.01 -18.88 11.30
N ARG A 233 7.31 -18.87 11.01
CA ARG A 233 8.25 -17.83 11.44
C ARG A 233 7.90 -16.47 10.83
N THR A 234 7.60 -16.41 9.54
CA THR A 234 7.17 -15.19 8.86
C THR A 234 5.90 -14.65 9.48
N GLY A 235 4.90 -15.52 9.73
CA GLY A 235 3.67 -15.13 10.42
C GLY A 235 3.90 -14.54 11.81
N GLN A 236 4.76 -15.16 12.63
CA GLN A 236 5.09 -14.64 13.96
C GLN A 236 5.85 -13.31 13.90
N ALA A 237 6.83 -13.21 13.02
CA ALA A 237 7.61 -11.98 12.83
C ALA A 237 6.70 -10.80 12.45
N LEU A 238 5.74 -11.02 11.55
CA LEU A 238 4.76 -10.01 11.14
C LEU A 238 3.87 -9.49 12.28
N LEU A 239 3.70 -10.26 13.36
CA LEU A 239 2.96 -9.85 14.56
C LEU A 239 3.84 -9.17 15.62
N GLN A 240 5.16 -9.22 15.47
CA GLN A 240 6.17 -8.62 16.36
C GLN A 240 7.08 -7.66 15.57
N PRO A 241 6.50 -6.67 14.86
CA PRO A 241 7.26 -5.78 13.98
C PRO A 241 8.40 -5.03 14.69
N GLU A 242 8.28 -4.77 15.98
CA GLU A 242 9.28 -4.15 16.82
C GLU A 242 10.60 -4.94 16.86
N ASP A 243 10.53 -6.28 16.87
CA ASP A 243 11.70 -7.16 16.95
C ASP A 243 12.37 -7.40 15.57
N HIS A 244 11.73 -6.92 14.51
CA HIS A 244 12.14 -7.11 13.12
C HIS A 244 12.41 -5.79 12.38
N ARG A 245 12.66 -4.70 13.10
CA ARG A 245 13.17 -3.44 12.53
C ARG A 245 14.60 -3.61 12.00
N LEU A 246 15.06 -2.66 11.17
CA LEU A 246 16.46 -2.65 10.72
C LEU A 246 17.41 -2.58 11.93
N ASN A 247 18.57 -3.23 11.81
CA ASN A 247 19.57 -3.23 12.86
C ASN A 247 20.13 -1.81 13.11
N ILE A 248 19.79 -1.23 14.25
CA ILE A 248 20.21 0.12 14.63
C ILE A 248 21.69 0.08 15.05
N THR A 249 22.53 0.85 14.34
CA THR A 249 23.98 0.96 14.59
C THR A 249 24.34 2.29 15.24
N ARG A 250 23.49 3.30 15.12
CA ARG A 250 23.68 4.64 15.66
C ARG A 250 22.38 5.20 16.23
N ILE A 251 22.51 6.00 17.28
CA ILE A 251 21.40 6.70 17.92
C ILE A 251 21.62 8.21 17.81
N VAL A 252 20.57 8.94 17.46
CA VAL A 252 20.54 10.41 17.57
C VAL A 252 19.53 10.78 18.65
N GLY A 253 20.03 11.44 19.70
CA GLY A 253 19.26 11.71 20.91
C GLY A 253 17.96 12.48 20.66
N GLY A 254 16.87 12.01 21.26
CA GLY A 254 15.57 12.67 21.25
C GLY A 254 15.50 13.97 22.08
N SER A 255 14.31 14.51 22.30
CA SER A 255 14.04 15.49 23.37
C SER A 255 12.55 15.72 23.57
N VAL A 256 12.23 16.34 24.70
CA VAL A 256 10.92 16.92 24.99
C VAL A 256 10.95 18.43 24.83
N GLN A 257 9.98 19.00 24.11
CA GLN A 257 9.83 20.45 23.97
C GLN A 257 8.37 20.84 23.79
N THR A 258 7.93 21.91 24.47
CA THR A 258 6.66 22.59 24.15
C THR A 258 6.87 23.55 22.99
N LEU A 259 6.18 23.30 21.88
CA LEU A 259 6.24 24.10 20.66
C LEU A 259 5.06 25.07 20.63
N ASN A 260 5.34 26.37 20.72
CA ASN A 260 4.34 27.39 20.38
C ASN A 260 4.00 27.36 18.88
N PRO A 261 2.86 27.91 18.45
CA PRO A 261 2.52 28.05 17.03
C PRO A 261 3.67 28.56 16.16
N GLY A 262 3.95 27.84 15.07
CA GLY A 262 5.02 28.14 14.11
C GLY A 262 6.43 27.72 14.56
N ARG A 263 6.60 27.10 15.74
CA ARG A 263 7.89 26.60 16.21
C ARG A 263 8.09 25.12 15.85
N SER A 264 9.36 24.71 15.82
CA SER A 264 9.78 23.37 15.40
C SER A 264 10.80 22.77 16.35
N LEU A 265 10.71 21.46 16.58
CA LEU A 265 11.77 20.63 17.14
C LEU A 265 12.52 19.93 16.00
N ARG A 266 13.86 20.03 15.94
CA ARG A 266 14.66 19.52 14.81
C ARG A 266 15.81 18.62 15.24
N ARG A 267 16.15 17.62 14.42
CA ARG A 267 17.29 16.72 14.58
C ARG A 267 18.05 16.61 13.27
N GLN A 268 19.29 17.07 13.30
CA GLN A 268 20.25 16.97 12.21
C GLN A 268 21.10 15.72 12.40
N ILE A 269 21.28 14.98 11.31
CA ILE A 269 21.96 13.69 11.31
C ILE A 269 22.96 13.70 10.15
N SER A 270 24.25 13.54 10.47
CA SER A 270 25.33 13.51 9.48
C SER A 270 25.91 12.12 9.30
N GLY A 271 26.44 11.85 8.11
CA GLY A 271 27.06 10.58 7.71
C GLY A 271 26.03 9.56 7.22
N PRO A 272 26.39 8.69 6.27
CA PRO A 272 25.48 7.78 5.58
C PRO A 272 24.70 6.88 6.55
N GLY A 273 23.51 6.48 6.12
CA GLY A 273 22.70 5.50 6.84
C GLY A 273 21.26 5.47 6.35
N ALA A 274 20.41 4.78 7.10
CA ALA A 274 18.96 4.87 6.94
C ALA A 274 18.32 5.09 8.30
N ILE A 275 17.31 5.97 8.36
CA ILE A 275 16.43 6.00 9.53
C ILE A 275 15.72 4.64 9.60
N ALA A 276 15.89 3.97 10.73
CA ALA A 276 15.33 2.65 11.03
C ALA A 276 14.13 2.74 11.97
N GLU A 277 14.07 3.78 12.80
CA GLU A 277 12.98 4.03 13.73
C GLU A 277 12.83 5.52 14.03
N ILE A 278 11.60 6.01 13.97
CA ILE A 278 11.18 7.27 14.57
C ILE A 278 10.05 6.95 15.54
N ARG A 279 10.19 7.40 16.78
CA ARG A 279 9.16 7.29 17.80
C ARG A 279 8.88 8.65 18.43
N LEU A 280 7.62 9.05 18.47
CA LEU A 280 7.24 10.32 19.08
C LEU A 280 5.86 10.27 19.74
N LYS A 281 5.63 11.18 20.67
CA LYS A 281 4.36 11.39 21.36
C LYS A 281 4.10 12.88 21.44
N ILE A 282 2.86 13.30 21.18
CA ILE A 282 2.45 14.70 21.36
C ILE A 282 1.37 14.80 22.43
N ASN A 283 1.31 15.95 23.10
CA ASN A 283 0.27 16.28 24.06
C ASN A 283 -0.21 17.72 23.86
N ALA A 284 -1.53 17.89 23.91
CA ALA A 284 -2.24 19.14 23.68
C ALA A 284 -3.62 19.06 24.36
N GLU A 285 -4.30 20.19 24.55
CA GLU A 285 -5.69 20.24 25.03
C GLU A 285 -6.64 19.65 23.98
N ASP A 286 -6.52 20.07 22.72
CA ASP A 286 -7.24 19.48 21.57
C ASP A 286 -6.32 18.51 20.81
N ILE A 287 -6.11 17.32 21.40
CA ILE A 287 -5.20 16.31 20.82
C ILE A 287 -5.58 15.90 19.38
N SER A 288 -6.87 15.88 19.05
CA SER A 288 -7.34 15.52 17.71
C SER A 288 -6.90 16.57 16.69
N GLN A 289 -7.09 17.85 17.00
CA GLN A 289 -6.62 18.93 16.13
C GLN A 289 -5.10 19.01 16.10
N ALA A 290 -4.43 18.86 17.25
CA ALA A 290 -2.97 18.88 17.34
C ALA A 290 -2.30 17.78 16.50
N MET A 291 -2.90 16.58 16.42
CA MET A 291 -2.44 15.49 15.54
C MET A 291 -2.50 15.86 14.04
N ARG A 292 -3.46 16.72 13.65
CA ARG A 292 -3.60 17.24 12.28
C ARG A 292 -2.67 18.41 11.99
N SER A 293 -2.57 19.37 12.92
CA SER A 293 -1.84 20.63 12.73
C SER A 293 -0.36 20.55 13.12
N THR A 294 0.07 19.49 13.80
CA THR A 294 1.50 19.21 14.02
C THR A 294 2.01 18.36 12.87
N ILE A 295 3.03 18.84 12.18
CA ILE A 295 3.56 18.23 10.95
C ILE A 295 4.94 17.64 11.22
N ILE A 296 5.14 16.39 10.80
CA ILE A 296 6.47 15.81 10.66
C ILE A 296 7.00 16.09 9.25
N THR A 297 8.24 16.55 9.19
CA THR A 297 8.98 16.78 7.95
C THR A 297 10.34 16.11 8.01
N ALA A 298 10.83 15.64 6.87
CA ALA A 298 12.21 15.19 6.75
C ALA A 298 12.84 15.66 5.43
N THR A 299 14.14 15.93 5.49
CA THR A 299 14.99 16.13 4.33
C THR A 299 16.03 15.02 4.26
N PHE A 300 16.32 14.50 3.06
CA PHE A 300 17.39 13.53 2.83
C PHE A 300 18.30 14.08 1.73
N ASP A 301 19.58 14.31 2.04
CA ASP A 301 20.55 14.89 1.11
C ASP A 301 19.99 16.13 0.37
N ASP A 302 19.55 17.11 1.16
CA ASP A 302 18.91 18.37 0.76
C ASP A 302 17.55 18.26 0.04
N LYS A 303 16.94 17.07 -0.02
CA LYS A 303 15.64 16.84 -0.66
C LYS A 303 14.52 16.77 0.39
N SER A 304 13.60 17.73 0.39
CA SER A 304 12.42 17.71 1.27
C SER A 304 11.33 16.80 0.71
N THR A 305 11.36 15.53 1.12
CA THR A 305 10.49 14.47 0.59
C THR A 305 9.39 14.03 1.55
N VAL A 306 9.47 14.42 2.83
CA VAL A 306 8.48 14.08 3.85
C VAL A 306 7.78 15.35 4.34
N TRP A 307 6.45 15.35 4.24
CA TRP A 307 5.57 16.35 4.84
C TRP A 307 4.20 15.71 5.08
N ALA A 308 3.84 15.50 6.35
CA ALA A 308 2.53 14.96 6.72
C ALA A 308 2.15 15.35 8.15
N PRO A 309 0.86 15.49 8.46
CA PRO A 309 0.38 15.50 9.83
C PRO A 309 0.88 14.30 10.62
N VAL A 310 1.25 14.52 11.87
CA VAL A 310 1.75 13.49 12.77
C VAL A 310 0.75 12.34 12.88
N GLY A 311 -0.52 12.63 13.14
CA GLY A 311 -1.55 11.60 13.31
C GLY A 311 -1.68 10.69 12.10
N GLU A 312 -1.74 11.26 10.90
CA GLU A 312 -1.85 10.47 9.66
C GLU A 312 -0.55 9.80 9.20
N PHE A 313 0.61 10.43 9.44
CA PHE A 313 1.92 9.81 9.14
C PHE A 313 2.07 8.47 9.87
N PHE A 314 1.76 8.46 11.17
CA PHE A 314 1.79 7.25 11.99
C PHE A 314 0.53 6.38 11.86
N GLY A 315 -0.46 6.78 11.06
CA GLY A 315 -1.69 6.02 10.78
C GLY A 315 -2.72 6.02 11.91
N SER A 316 -2.54 6.86 12.95
CA SER A 316 -3.55 7.09 13.99
C SER A 316 -4.75 7.86 13.46
N GLY A 317 -4.54 8.72 12.46
CA GLY A 317 -5.53 9.68 12.01
C GLY A 317 -5.72 10.81 13.02
N LEU A 318 -6.97 11.16 13.30
CA LEU A 318 -7.29 12.22 14.25
C LEU A 318 -7.43 11.65 15.67
N GLY A 319 -6.57 12.14 16.57
CA GLY A 319 -6.49 11.67 17.95
C GLY A 319 -5.58 10.45 18.11
N VAL A 320 -5.59 9.85 19.31
CA VAL A 320 -4.83 8.64 19.65
C VAL A 320 -5.72 7.42 19.40
N ASN A 321 -5.46 6.69 18.32
CA ASN A 321 -6.17 5.48 17.93
C ASN A 321 -5.17 4.31 17.85
N PRO A 322 -5.04 3.51 18.92
CA PRO A 322 -4.04 2.46 18.99
C PRO A 322 -4.23 1.38 17.92
N TYR A 323 -3.13 0.96 17.30
CA TYR A 323 -3.07 -0.17 16.39
C TYR A 323 -1.63 -0.61 16.18
N LYS A 324 -1.42 -1.81 15.67
CA LYS A 324 -0.12 -2.34 15.26
C LYS A 324 -0.15 -2.91 13.84
N SER A 325 0.82 -2.52 13.03
CA SER A 325 1.06 -3.02 11.68
C SER A 325 2.55 -3.30 11.47
N TRP A 326 2.93 -3.86 10.32
CA TRP A 326 4.32 -4.17 9.99
C TRP A 326 5.23 -2.92 10.01
N TRP A 327 4.73 -1.77 9.58
CA TRP A 327 5.54 -0.57 9.40
C TRP A 327 5.35 0.48 10.50
N ARG A 328 4.23 0.43 11.23
CA ARG A 328 3.81 1.49 12.15
C ARG A 328 3.02 0.94 13.33
N MET A 329 3.09 1.63 14.45
CA MET A 329 2.36 1.31 15.67
C MET A 329 1.95 2.58 16.41
N VAL A 330 0.79 2.54 17.07
CA VAL A 330 0.33 3.54 18.02
C VAL A 330 -0.04 2.84 19.31
N ASP A 331 0.65 3.19 20.40
CA ASP A 331 0.43 2.65 21.73
C ASP A 331 -0.83 3.26 22.37
N GLN A 332 -1.42 2.54 23.33
CA GLN A 332 -2.58 3.02 24.11
C GLN A 332 -2.30 4.34 24.85
N ASP A 333 -1.05 4.58 25.23
CA ASP A 333 -0.66 5.80 25.92
C ASP A 333 -0.29 6.94 24.95
N GLY A 334 -0.32 6.72 23.64
CA GLY A 334 -0.12 7.74 22.60
C GLY A 334 1.30 7.85 22.04
N TRP A 335 2.21 6.93 22.37
CA TRP A 335 3.45 6.80 21.61
C TRP A 335 3.17 6.27 20.20
N MET A 336 3.78 6.90 19.20
CA MET A 336 3.63 6.55 17.80
C MET A 336 4.99 6.18 17.24
N THR A 337 5.09 5.01 16.61
CA THR A 337 6.35 4.44 16.11
C THR A 337 6.25 4.14 14.61
N CYS A 338 7.31 4.44 13.87
CA CYS A 338 7.45 4.21 12.45
C CYS A 338 8.78 3.53 12.16
N TRP A 339 8.75 2.46 11.36
CA TRP A 339 9.90 1.65 10.98
C TRP A 339 10.11 1.58 9.46
N TRP A 340 9.49 2.46 8.69
CA TRP A 340 9.83 2.61 7.27
C TRP A 340 11.32 2.95 7.16
N PRO A 341 12.12 2.18 6.40
CA PRO A 341 13.50 2.54 6.12
C PRO A 341 13.56 3.88 5.41
N MET A 342 14.40 4.82 5.85
CA MET A 342 14.58 6.09 5.14
C MET A 342 16.07 6.33 4.86
N PRO A 343 16.60 5.78 3.75
CA PRO A 343 18.01 5.93 3.40
C PRO A 343 18.40 7.38 3.09
N PHE A 344 19.62 7.78 3.48
CA PHE A 344 20.30 8.99 3.04
C PHE A 344 21.81 8.74 2.84
N ARG A 345 22.44 9.48 1.91
CA ARG A 345 23.86 9.31 1.53
C ARG A 345 24.80 10.06 2.46
N GLU A 346 24.44 11.27 2.84
CA GLU A 346 25.33 12.20 3.53
C GLU A 346 24.67 12.80 4.76
N SER A 347 23.40 13.21 4.67
CA SER A 347 22.72 13.82 5.81
C SER A 347 21.19 13.75 5.73
N THR A 348 20.56 13.88 6.88
CA THR A 348 19.11 14.06 7.00
C THR A 348 18.76 15.01 8.14
N GLU A 349 17.67 15.76 7.97
CA GLU A 349 17.02 16.49 9.06
C GLU A 349 15.62 15.91 9.28
N VAL A 350 15.28 15.54 10.53
CA VAL A 350 13.90 15.27 10.95
C VAL A 350 13.41 16.47 11.76
N SER A 351 12.21 16.96 11.46
CA SER A 351 11.61 18.09 12.17
C SER A 351 10.13 17.84 12.47
N VAL A 352 9.68 18.26 13.65
CA VAL A 352 8.28 18.30 14.05
C VAL A 352 7.89 19.76 14.24
N VAL A 353 6.88 20.23 13.51
CA VAL A 353 6.48 21.64 13.46
C VAL A 353 5.04 21.78 13.93
N ASN A 354 4.81 22.65 14.91
CA ASN A 354 3.46 22.98 15.33
C ASN A 354 2.89 24.07 14.41
N HIS A 355 1.91 23.72 13.57
CA HIS A 355 1.15 24.68 12.76
C HIS A 355 -0.22 25.02 13.34
N SER A 356 -0.58 24.64 14.57
CA SER A 356 -1.80 25.13 15.25
C SER A 356 -1.88 26.65 15.21
N ALA A 357 -3.11 27.18 15.23
CA ALA A 357 -3.33 28.63 15.15
C ALA A 357 -2.96 29.34 16.47
N ASP A 358 -3.33 28.74 17.60
CA ASP A 358 -3.38 29.37 18.91
C ASP A 358 -2.96 28.45 20.06
N GLU A 359 -2.70 27.17 19.79
CA GLU A 359 -2.37 26.17 20.81
C GLU A 359 -0.89 25.75 20.76
N SER A 360 -0.28 25.64 21.94
CA SER A 360 1.06 25.06 22.09
C SER A 360 0.99 23.55 22.27
N VAL A 361 1.90 22.82 21.62
CA VAL A 361 1.92 21.34 21.63
C VAL A 361 3.20 20.86 22.29
N GLU A 362 3.11 20.03 23.31
CA GLU A 362 4.26 19.32 23.85
C GLU A 362 4.62 18.17 22.91
N VAL A 363 5.84 18.15 22.42
CA VAL A 363 6.39 17.08 21.58
C VAL A 363 7.47 16.36 22.35
N ARG A 364 7.29 15.04 22.54
CA ARG A 364 8.32 14.11 23.01
C ARG A 364 8.80 13.31 21.81
N LEU A 365 9.98 13.62 21.31
CA LEU A 365 10.68 12.82 20.30
C LEU A 365 11.63 11.89 21.04
N ASP A 366 11.47 10.58 20.85
CA ASP A 366 12.41 9.58 21.38
C ASP A 366 13.71 9.60 20.56
N ASP A 367 14.68 8.79 20.97
CA ASP A 367 15.89 8.55 20.21
C ASP A 367 15.58 8.07 18.79
N ILE A 368 16.22 8.67 17.79
CA ILE A 368 16.09 8.26 16.39
C ILE A 368 17.11 7.15 16.13
N GLY A 369 16.61 5.98 15.73
CA GLY A 369 17.43 4.84 15.34
C GLY A 369 17.93 4.96 13.91
N ILE A 370 19.24 4.84 13.71
CA ILE A 370 19.89 4.83 12.40
C ILE A 370 20.55 3.48 12.17
N ALA A 371 20.25 2.85 11.04
CA ALA A 371 20.92 1.65 10.56
C ALA A 371 22.03 2.02 9.56
N ASP A 372 23.05 1.17 9.47
CA ASP A 372 24.03 1.26 8.39
C ASP A 372 23.34 0.96 7.06
N TRP A 373 23.63 1.79 6.05
CA TRP A 373 23.05 1.62 4.73
C TRP A 373 24.12 1.75 3.66
N ARG A 374 24.15 0.79 2.73
CA ARG A 374 24.99 0.86 1.54
C ARG A 374 24.14 1.31 0.36
N TRP A 375 24.40 2.54 -0.11
CA TRP A 375 23.72 3.04 -1.30
C TRP A 375 24.08 2.20 -2.53
N THR A 376 23.07 1.82 -3.30
CA THR A 376 23.18 1.18 -4.60
C THR A 376 22.57 2.07 -5.68
N ASP A 377 22.68 1.68 -6.94
CA ASP A 377 21.95 2.31 -8.05
C ASP A 377 20.44 2.04 -8.03
N ARG A 378 19.97 1.15 -7.14
CA ARG A 378 18.56 0.86 -6.89
C ARG A 378 17.99 1.56 -5.65
N THR A 379 18.83 2.06 -4.74
CA THR A 379 18.37 2.74 -3.53
C THR A 379 17.61 4.02 -3.87
N MET A 380 16.45 4.18 -3.26
CA MET A 380 15.54 5.31 -3.42
C MET A 380 15.36 6.08 -2.10
N TYR A 381 14.96 7.35 -2.21
CA TYR A 381 14.57 8.15 -1.04
C TYR A 381 13.16 7.81 -0.60
N PHE A 382 12.89 7.87 0.70
CA PHE A 382 11.54 7.76 1.24
C PHE A 382 10.78 9.08 1.03
N HIS A 383 9.51 8.99 0.67
CA HIS A 383 8.62 10.13 0.48
C HIS A 383 7.29 9.91 1.18
N THR A 384 6.69 11.02 1.59
CA THR A 384 5.26 11.05 1.94
C THR A 384 4.62 12.36 1.47
N ALA A 385 3.34 12.29 1.14
CA ALA A 385 2.51 13.43 0.83
C ALA A 385 1.15 13.29 1.48
N TRP A 386 0.69 14.40 2.06
CA TRP A 386 -0.66 14.55 2.55
C TRP A 386 -1.52 15.33 1.55
N ARG A 387 -2.79 14.91 1.41
CA ARG A 387 -3.84 15.69 0.75
C ARG A 387 -5.07 15.65 1.63
N GLY A 388 -5.70 16.80 1.86
CA GLY A 388 -6.92 16.88 2.63
C GLY A 388 -7.87 17.90 2.05
N GLN A 389 -9.15 17.58 2.08
CA GLN A 389 -10.22 18.45 1.61
C GLN A 389 -11.46 18.22 2.49
N LYS A 390 -12.14 19.31 2.80
CA LYS A 390 -13.33 19.29 3.66
C LYS A 390 -14.59 19.44 2.83
N GLN A 391 -15.70 18.97 3.38
CA GLN A 391 -17.04 19.17 2.82
C GLN A 391 -17.16 18.67 1.37
N ILE A 392 -16.42 17.60 1.04
CA ILE A 392 -16.53 16.97 -0.28
C ILE A 392 -17.90 16.33 -0.34
N GLU A 393 -18.64 16.65 -1.39
CA GLU A 393 -19.96 16.06 -1.61
C GLU A 393 -19.80 14.74 -2.36
N PHE A 394 -20.41 13.67 -1.84
CA PHE A 394 -20.51 12.42 -2.57
C PHE A 394 -21.45 12.58 -3.76
N VAL A 395 -21.11 11.94 -4.86
CA VAL A 395 -21.98 11.86 -6.02
C VAL A 395 -22.99 10.74 -5.82
N ALA A 396 -24.27 11.03 -6.14
CA ALA A 396 -25.35 10.06 -6.00
C ALA A 396 -26.33 10.12 -7.17
N GLY A 397 -26.64 8.95 -7.75
CA GLY A 397 -27.64 8.80 -8.81
C GLY A 397 -27.25 9.40 -10.18
N GLU A 398 -26.43 10.44 -10.21
CA GLU A 398 -25.94 11.13 -11.41
C GLU A 398 -24.46 10.79 -11.67
N LEU A 399 -24.21 9.55 -12.12
CA LEU A 399 -22.87 9.03 -12.39
C LEU A 399 -22.08 9.84 -13.44
N GLU A 400 -22.76 10.65 -14.26
CA GLU A 400 -22.13 11.55 -15.24
C GLU A 400 -21.30 12.66 -14.59
N ASN A 401 -21.59 13.00 -13.33
CA ASN A 401 -20.92 14.05 -12.56
C ASN A 401 -19.92 13.48 -11.55
N MET A 402 -19.66 12.17 -11.56
CA MET A 402 -18.81 11.54 -10.57
C MET A 402 -17.36 11.96 -10.75
N GLU A 403 -16.78 12.51 -9.68
CA GLU A 403 -15.38 12.92 -9.66
C GLU A 403 -14.52 11.87 -8.97
N LEU A 404 -13.39 11.59 -9.59
CA LEU A 404 -12.31 10.82 -9.00
C LEU A 404 -11.49 11.72 -8.06
N TRP A 405 -11.51 11.45 -6.76
CA TRP A 405 -10.67 12.17 -5.82
C TRP A 405 -9.24 11.66 -5.86
N ASN A 406 -8.29 12.55 -6.19
CA ASN A 406 -6.90 12.16 -6.35
C ASN A 406 -6.19 12.01 -4.99
N TYR A 407 -5.80 10.77 -4.67
CA TYR A 407 -4.94 10.43 -3.54
C TYR A 407 -3.53 10.96 -3.76
N ILE A 408 -2.96 10.68 -4.94
CA ILE A 408 -1.66 11.20 -5.34
C ILE A 408 -1.47 11.10 -6.86
N THR A 409 -0.74 12.04 -7.44
CA THR A 409 -0.05 11.88 -8.71
C THR A 409 1.45 12.08 -8.45
N ILE A 410 2.26 11.11 -8.86
CA ILE A 410 3.71 11.11 -8.73
C ILE A 410 4.31 11.10 -10.13
N GLU A 411 5.25 11.99 -10.41
CA GLU A 411 6.07 12.00 -11.62
C GLU A 411 7.51 11.62 -11.25
N GLY A 412 8.12 10.72 -12.01
CA GLY A 412 9.46 10.17 -11.76
C GLY A 412 9.48 8.64 -11.76
N LYS A 413 10.56 8.05 -11.25
CA LYS A 413 10.72 6.60 -11.11
C LYS A 413 10.72 6.23 -9.62
N GLY A 414 9.96 5.21 -9.24
CA GLY A 414 9.83 4.83 -7.84
C GLY A 414 8.94 3.61 -7.61
N VAL A 415 8.52 3.45 -6.36
CA VAL A 415 7.66 2.37 -5.89
C VAL A 415 6.68 2.90 -4.86
N TYR A 416 5.38 2.75 -5.11
CA TYR A 416 4.32 3.09 -4.17
C TYR A 416 4.12 1.96 -3.14
N VAL A 417 4.10 2.30 -1.85
CA VAL A 417 4.19 1.30 -0.76
C VAL A 417 3.10 1.40 0.30
N GLY A 418 2.19 2.36 0.22
CA GLY A 418 1.01 2.36 1.09
C GLY A 418 0.44 3.74 1.37
N ASP A 419 -0.57 3.75 2.23
CA ASP A 419 -1.32 4.95 2.56
C ASP A 419 -2.10 4.81 3.87
N SER A 420 -2.59 5.96 4.32
CA SER A 420 -3.55 6.10 5.39
C SER A 420 -4.67 7.02 4.92
N LEU A 421 -5.91 6.59 5.09
CA LEU A 421 -7.10 7.40 4.90
C LEU A 421 -7.63 7.82 6.28
N SER A 422 -7.82 9.12 6.48
CA SER A 422 -8.44 9.68 7.68
C SER A 422 -9.58 10.60 7.26
N LEU A 423 -10.80 10.23 7.65
CA LEU A 423 -11.99 10.96 7.28
C LEU A 423 -12.86 11.29 8.48
N TYR A 424 -13.69 12.31 8.32
CA TYR A 424 -14.79 12.61 9.22
C TYR A 424 -16.10 12.60 8.44
N ASN A 425 -16.98 11.70 8.85
CA ASN A 425 -18.30 11.56 8.29
C ASN A 425 -19.24 12.60 8.91
N ARG A 426 -19.88 13.43 8.08
CA ARG A 426 -20.71 14.56 8.56
C ARG A 426 -22.16 14.15 8.78
N PRO A 427 -22.87 14.85 9.70
CA PRO A 427 -24.29 14.59 9.95
C PRO A 427 -25.16 14.78 8.70
N ARG A 428 -26.14 13.89 8.55
CA ARG A 428 -27.29 14.08 7.66
C ARG A 428 -28.20 15.18 8.20
N MET A 429 -28.57 16.14 7.36
CA MET A 429 -29.69 17.04 7.68
C MET A 429 -31.01 16.27 7.55
N ASN A 430 -31.71 16.15 8.68
CA ASN A 430 -33.11 15.76 8.93
C ASN A 430 -33.86 14.87 7.91
N TRP A 431 -34.28 13.69 8.36
CA TRP A 431 -35.48 13.03 7.83
C TRP A 431 -36.18 12.32 8.99
N GLY A 432 -37.18 13.01 9.58
CA GLY A 432 -38.19 12.47 10.48
C GLY A 432 -37.71 11.56 11.63
N ASN A 433 -37.57 12.13 12.84
CA ASN A 433 -37.50 11.43 14.15
C ASN A 433 -36.52 10.25 14.34
N GLU A 434 -35.73 9.86 13.35
CA GLU A 434 -34.63 8.93 13.46
C GLU A 434 -33.33 9.74 13.49
N GLY A 435 -32.48 9.50 14.48
CA GLY A 435 -31.34 10.36 14.82
C GLY A 435 -30.27 10.56 13.74
N TRP A 436 -29.16 11.18 14.12
CA TRP A 436 -28.04 11.48 13.22
C TRP A 436 -27.35 10.19 12.69
N ILE A 437 -27.61 9.83 11.42
CA ILE A 437 -26.90 8.77 10.68
C ILE A 437 -25.94 9.43 9.68
N GLY A 438 -24.70 8.95 9.59
CA GLY A 438 -23.71 9.41 8.61
C GLY A 438 -23.77 8.59 7.31
N PRO A 439 -23.46 9.16 6.13
CA PRO A 439 -23.37 8.43 4.86
C PRO A 439 -22.30 7.33 4.89
N TRP A 440 -22.55 6.18 4.28
CA TRP A 440 -21.51 5.17 4.12
C TRP A 440 -20.51 5.61 3.05
N TRP A 441 -19.29 5.91 3.45
CA TRP A 441 -18.27 6.52 2.59
C TRP A 441 -17.50 5.51 1.73
N GLY A 442 -17.66 4.20 1.98
CA GLY A 442 -16.76 3.17 1.51
C GLY A 442 -16.99 2.66 0.09
N GLU A 443 -18.13 2.90 -0.54
CA GLU A 443 -18.47 2.28 -1.84
C GLU A 443 -17.56 2.64 -3.03
N GLY A 444 -16.64 3.60 -2.91
CA GLY A 444 -15.88 4.09 -4.05
C GLY A 444 -14.68 3.22 -4.42
N ASP A 445 -14.55 2.88 -5.71
CA ASP A 445 -13.47 2.05 -6.25
C ASP A 445 -12.13 2.79 -6.38
N GLU A 446 -11.01 2.13 -6.05
CA GLU A 446 -9.70 2.66 -6.39
C GLU A 446 -9.42 2.55 -7.89
N HIS A 447 -8.72 3.55 -8.41
CA HIS A 447 -8.20 3.55 -9.76
C HIS A 447 -6.74 3.97 -9.77
N ILE A 448 -5.84 3.08 -10.19
CA ILE A 448 -4.41 3.35 -10.27
C ILE A 448 -3.92 3.15 -11.70
N TRP A 449 -3.38 4.22 -12.29
CA TRP A 449 -2.69 4.20 -13.57
C TRP A 449 -1.19 4.27 -13.34
N VAL A 450 -0.45 3.39 -14.01
CA VAL A 450 1.01 3.36 -13.97
C VAL A 450 1.55 3.73 -15.35
N ASP A 451 2.58 4.58 -15.38
CA ASP A 451 3.37 4.92 -16.58
C ASP A 451 2.58 5.36 -17.82
N GLY A 452 1.41 5.97 -17.62
CA GLY A 452 0.58 6.54 -18.68
C GLY A 452 -0.32 5.53 -19.39
N GLU A 453 -0.61 4.39 -18.75
CA GLU A 453 -1.65 3.45 -19.20
C GLU A 453 -2.97 4.17 -19.55
N SER A 454 -3.65 3.69 -20.59
CA SER A 454 -4.96 4.23 -21.01
C SER A 454 -6.12 3.74 -20.14
N PHE A 455 -5.94 2.59 -19.49
CA PHE A 455 -6.89 1.97 -18.57
C PHE A 455 -6.13 1.60 -17.28
N PRO A 456 -6.69 1.83 -16.09
CA PRO A 456 -5.99 1.60 -14.84
C PRO A 456 -5.69 0.11 -14.68
N SER A 457 -4.43 -0.22 -14.42
CA SER A 457 -4.01 -1.59 -14.10
C SER A 457 -4.48 -2.05 -12.72
N HIS A 458 -5.00 -1.13 -11.90
CA HIS A 458 -5.73 -1.40 -10.66
C HIS A 458 -7.07 -0.70 -10.70
N PHE A 459 -8.14 -1.49 -10.79
CA PHE A 459 -9.54 -1.04 -10.72
C PHE A 459 -10.20 -1.83 -9.58
N GLY A 460 -10.67 -1.13 -8.56
CA GLY A 460 -11.24 -1.66 -7.34
C GLY A 460 -12.67 -2.15 -7.42
N THR A 461 -13.24 -2.33 -6.22
CA THR A 461 -14.64 -2.73 -5.94
C THR A 461 -15.20 -2.00 -4.70
N GLY A 462 -14.39 -1.14 -4.07
CA GLY A 462 -14.78 -0.39 -2.89
C GLY A 462 -13.57 0.06 -2.08
N SER A 463 -13.72 1.16 -1.36
CA SER A 463 -12.68 1.68 -0.50
C SER A 463 -12.45 0.75 0.71
N GLU A 464 -13.49 0.14 1.27
CA GLU A 464 -13.30 -0.89 2.31
C GLU A 464 -12.58 -2.12 1.78
N ASP A 465 -12.88 -2.51 0.55
CA ASP A 465 -12.30 -3.67 -0.14
C ASP A 465 -10.80 -3.44 -0.41
N TYR A 466 -10.47 -2.21 -0.84
CA TYR A 466 -9.10 -1.72 -0.94
C TYR A 466 -8.35 -1.84 0.39
N PHE A 467 -8.99 -1.46 1.51
CA PHE A 467 -8.43 -1.57 2.86
C PHE A 467 -8.58 -2.96 3.49
N GLY A 468 -9.16 -3.92 2.76
CA GLY A 468 -9.17 -5.34 3.10
C GLY A 468 -10.26 -5.77 4.08
N TYR A 469 -11.28 -4.95 4.33
CA TYR A 469 -12.48 -5.34 5.09
C TYR A 469 -13.72 -5.31 4.20
N ALA A 470 -14.91 -5.54 4.76
CA ALA A 470 -16.15 -5.59 3.98
C ALA A 470 -17.36 -5.15 4.80
N PHE A 471 -18.50 -4.96 4.14
CA PHE A 471 -19.83 -4.78 4.74
C PHE A 471 -19.87 -3.70 5.82
N ASN A 472 -19.17 -2.59 5.60
CA ASN A 472 -19.19 -1.43 6.51
C ASN A 472 -18.89 -1.79 7.97
N HIS A 473 -17.85 -2.62 8.20
CA HIS A 473 -17.48 -3.06 9.53
C HIS A 473 -17.19 -1.88 10.48
N THR A 474 -17.89 -1.81 11.60
CA THR A 474 -17.91 -0.63 12.50
C THR A 474 -16.99 -0.74 13.72
N HIS A 475 -16.15 -1.77 13.79
CA HIS A 475 -15.20 -1.95 14.89
C HIS A 475 -13.74 -1.84 14.42
N PRO A 476 -12.82 -1.43 15.30
CA PRO A 476 -11.41 -1.45 14.98
C PRO A 476 -10.90 -2.87 14.71
N PHE A 477 -9.94 -2.99 13.81
CA PHE A 477 -9.15 -4.20 13.61
C PHE A 477 -7.73 -3.85 13.20
N GLU A 478 -6.82 -4.80 13.38
CA GLU A 478 -5.44 -4.68 12.94
C GLU A 478 -4.93 -5.97 12.29
N ALA A 479 -4.02 -5.81 11.35
CA ALA A 479 -3.27 -6.86 10.70
C ALA A 479 -1.91 -6.30 10.25
N PRO A 480 -0.94 -7.15 9.88
CA PRO A 480 0.38 -6.67 9.48
C PRO A 480 0.36 -5.64 8.33
N PHE A 481 -0.56 -5.80 7.36
CA PHE A 481 -0.56 -4.99 6.13
C PHE A 481 -1.78 -4.08 5.96
N HIS A 482 -2.77 -4.17 6.85
CA HIS A 482 -3.89 -3.24 6.89
C HIS A 482 -4.44 -3.09 8.30
N ALA A 483 -5.16 -2.00 8.56
CA ALA A 483 -5.86 -1.80 9.81
C ALA A 483 -6.98 -0.78 9.65
N GLN A 484 -7.95 -0.85 10.55
CA GLN A 484 -8.93 0.20 10.81
C GLN A 484 -8.79 0.63 12.28
N PRO A 485 -7.91 1.59 12.61
CA PRO A 485 -7.67 1.98 14.01
C PRO A 485 -8.91 2.60 14.69
N ILE A 486 -9.78 3.27 13.93
CA ILE A 486 -11.03 3.83 14.41
C ILE A 486 -12.09 3.76 13.30
N ALA A 487 -13.33 3.43 13.69
CA ALA A 487 -14.44 3.16 12.78
C ALA A 487 -15.72 3.90 13.15
N LYS A 488 -15.64 4.95 13.99
CA LYS A 488 -16.83 5.66 14.50
C LYS A 488 -17.64 6.31 13.37
N GLY A 489 -16.99 6.69 12.27
CA GLY A 489 -17.60 7.29 11.09
C GLY A 489 -18.25 6.30 10.12
N ASN A 490 -18.15 4.99 10.34
CA ASN A 490 -18.62 3.97 9.39
C ASN A 490 -20.15 3.87 9.33
N TRP A 491 -20.83 3.97 10.48
CA TRP A 491 -22.30 3.92 10.59
C TRP A 491 -22.91 5.16 11.25
N GLY A 492 -22.16 6.27 11.29
CA GLY A 492 -22.55 7.44 12.06
C GLY A 492 -21.67 8.66 11.78
N VAL A 493 -21.97 9.75 12.49
CA VAL A 493 -21.15 10.94 12.50
C VAL A 493 -19.90 10.66 13.32
N GLY A 494 -18.73 10.85 12.71
CA GLY A 494 -17.48 10.61 13.43
C GLY A 494 -16.30 10.32 12.52
N HIS A 495 -15.19 9.97 13.16
CA HIS A 495 -13.95 9.69 12.48
C HIS A 495 -13.82 8.22 12.08
N THR A 496 -13.26 8.01 10.90
CA THR A 496 -12.73 6.72 10.48
C THR A 496 -11.29 6.91 10.05
N THR A 497 -10.43 5.94 10.39
CA THR A 497 -9.09 5.85 9.83
C THR A 497 -8.85 4.44 9.33
N ASN A 498 -8.30 4.34 8.13
CA ASN A 498 -7.85 3.10 7.52
C ASN A 498 -6.38 3.22 7.12
N VAL A 499 -5.69 2.10 7.17
CA VAL A 499 -4.27 2.00 6.89
C VAL A 499 -4.02 0.83 5.97
N ARG A 500 -3.20 1.01 4.93
CA ARG A 500 -2.67 -0.08 4.09
C ARG A 500 -1.17 0.09 3.91
N GLY A 501 -0.42 -0.98 4.18
CA GLY A 501 1.00 -1.10 3.85
C GLY A 501 1.19 -2.21 2.82
N ARG A 502 1.94 -1.92 1.75
CA ARG A 502 2.23 -2.84 0.66
C ARG A 502 3.65 -3.36 0.81
N VAL A 503 3.83 -4.68 0.67
CA VAL A 503 5.14 -5.32 0.70
C VAL A 503 5.40 -5.98 -0.63
N HIS A 504 4.82 -7.16 -0.86
CA HIS A 504 4.92 -7.81 -2.16
C HIS A 504 4.05 -7.14 -3.22
N ASP A 505 2.87 -6.62 -2.86
CA ASP A 505 1.95 -5.91 -3.76
C ASP A 505 2.28 -4.40 -3.89
N ARG A 506 3.54 -4.03 -3.66
CA ARG A 506 4.06 -2.67 -3.94
C ARG A 506 3.99 -2.39 -5.45
N ILE A 507 3.85 -1.13 -5.84
CA ILE A 507 3.60 -0.75 -7.24
C ILE A 507 4.79 0.05 -7.78
N PRO A 508 5.73 -0.58 -8.51
CA PRO A 508 6.81 0.11 -9.20
C PRO A 508 6.27 0.93 -10.38
N PHE A 509 6.89 2.08 -10.62
CA PHE A 509 6.60 2.94 -11.76
C PHE A 509 7.90 3.55 -12.30
N MET A 510 7.96 3.75 -13.61
CA MET A 510 9.14 4.26 -14.32
C MET A 510 9.06 5.76 -14.64
N LYS A 511 7.86 6.28 -14.80
CA LYS A 511 7.58 7.65 -15.23
C LYS A 511 6.51 8.30 -14.38
N ARG A 512 5.44 7.58 -14.04
CA ARG A 512 4.28 8.19 -13.38
C ARG A 512 3.43 7.17 -12.64
N LEU A 513 2.87 7.58 -11.51
CA LEU A 513 1.76 6.88 -10.85
C LEU A 513 0.64 7.87 -10.56
N LYS A 514 -0.59 7.53 -10.93
CA LYS A 514 -1.79 8.31 -10.59
C LYS A 514 -2.75 7.40 -9.85
N PHE A 515 -3.01 7.71 -8.59
CA PHE A 515 -3.98 7.00 -7.75
C PHE A 515 -5.15 7.93 -7.44
N ASN A 516 -6.33 7.52 -7.90
CA ASN A 516 -7.60 8.12 -7.57
C ASN A 516 -8.51 7.14 -6.81
N MET A 517 -9.46 7.69 -6.07
CA MET A 517 -10.55 6.96 -5.44
C MET A 517 -11.87 7.58 -5.88
N GLU A 518 -12.86 6.77 -6.19
CA GLU A 518 -14.22 7.29 -6.37
C GLU A 518 -14.80 7.82 -5.07
N LEU A 519 -15.62 8.86 -5.16
CA LEU A 519 -16.41 9.37 -4.04
C LEU A 519 -17.90 9.18 -4.34
N PHE A 520 -18.32 7.91 -4.33
CA PHE A 520 -19.68 7.48 -4.60
C PHE A 520 -20.51 7.31 -3.31
N HIS A 521 -21.81 7.60 -3.40
CA HIS A 521 -22.82 7.24 -2.40
C HIS A 521 -24.19 7.07 -3.08
N TRP A 522 -25.05 6.13 -2.66
CA TRP A 522 -26.41 5.99 -3.23
C TRP A 522 -27.41 7.08 -2.81
N GLN A 523 -26.97 8.09 -2.05
CA GLN A 523 -27.81 9.18 -1.54
C GLN A 523 -27.11 10.51 -1.77
N ALA A 524 -27.83 11.48 -2.35
CA ALA A 524 -27.31 12.81 -2.64
C ALA A 524 -27.15 13.67 -1.37
N ASN A 525 -26.44 14.80 -1.51
CA ASN A 525 -26.23 15.79 -0.45
C ASN A 525 -25.55 15.20 0.79
N ARG A 526 -24.54 14.37 0.57
CA ARG A 526 -23.75 13.70 1.61
C ARG A 526 -22.35 14.27 1.58
N LYS A 527 -21.82 14.69 2.73
CA LYS A 527 -20.53 15.36 2.81
C LYS A 527 -19.56 14.63 3.72
N VAL A 528 -18.30 14.62 3.32
CA VAL A 528 -17.19 14.04 4.09
C VAL A 528 -16.03 15.04 4.14
N ASP A 529 -15.33 15.09 5.28
CA ASP A 529 -13.97 15.61 5.29
C ASP A 529 -13.03 14.45 5.03
N TYR A 530 -12.22 14.52 3.98
CA TYR A 530 -11.42 13.40 3.50
C TYR A 530 -9.96 13.81 3.46
N ALA A 531 -9.07 12.98 4.00
CA ALA A 531 -7.64 13.22 3.95
C ALA A 531 -6.85 11.92 3.78
N THR A 532 -5.82 11.95 2.94
CA THR A 532 -4.94 10.82 2.70
C THR A 532 -3.50 11.21 2.93
N THR A 533 -2.73 10.27 3.47
CA THR A 533 -1.27 10.33 3.53
C THR A 533 -0.72 9.14 2.78
N THR A 534 0.00 9.39 1.70
CA THR A 534 0.60 8.35 0.85
C THR A 534 2.08 8.19 1.16
N HIS A 535 2.61 6.99 0.98
CA HIS A 535 4.00 6.61 1.24
C HIS A 535 4.57 5.92 0.00
N TRP A 536 5.73 6.36 -0.45
CA TRP A 536 6.42 5.78 -1.60
C TRP A 536 7.93 5.99 -1.48
N TYR A 537 8.68 5.26 -2.29
CA TYR A 537 10.09 5.48 -2.50
C TYR A 537 10.31 5.95 -3.93
N ALA A 538 11.23 6.89 -4.15
CA ALA A 538 11.55 7.33 -5.49
C ALA A 538 13.01 7.72 -5.66
N PHE A 539 13.48 7.65 -6.90
CA PHE A 539 14.76 8.24 -7.28
C PHE A 539 14.71 9.76 -7.19
N GLU A 540 15.91 10.35 -7.13
CA GLU A 540 16.09 11.79 -7.17
C GLU A 540 15.35 12.44 -8.36
N GLY A 541 14.73 13.59 -8.11
CA GLY A 541 13.97 14.34 -9.10
C GLY A 541 12.48 13.99 -9.18
N ALA A 542 12.00 13.00 -8.43
CA ALA A 542 10.58 12.70 -8.36
C ALA A 542 9.77 13.85 -7.72
N THR A 543 8.59 14.12 -8.27
CA THR A 543 7.68 15.16 -7.79
C THR A 543 6.28 14.59 -7.59
N CYS A 544 5.44 15.28 -6.82
CA CYS A 544 4.06 14.89 -6.62
C CYS A 544 3.16 16.09 -6.41
N ASN A 545 1.85 15.88 -6.46
CA ASN A 545 0.84 16.90 -6.18
C ASN A 545 0.35 16.89 -4.71
N GLY A 546 1.15 16.37 -3.77
CA GLY A 546 0.88 16.47 -2.34
C GLY A 546 0.71 17.92 -1.88
N LEU A 547 -0.23 18.18 -0.96
CA LEU A 547 -0.48 19.51 -0.43
C LEU A 547 0.48 19.78 0.74
N LYS A 548 1.31 20.81 0.60
CA LYS A 548 2.08 21.40 1.72
C LYS A 548 1.38 22.65 2.25
N SER A 549 0.08 22.53 2.56
CA SER A 549 -0.79 23.67 2.93
C SER A 549 -0.93 23.77 4.45
N THR A 550 -0.28 24.77 5.05
CA THR A 550 -0.43 25.08 6.48
C THR A 550 -1.83 25.57 6.84
N THR A 551 -2.52 26.21 5.89
CA THR A 551 -3.92 26.64 6.06
C THR A 551 -4.84 25.43 6.23
N THR A 552 -4.72 24.43 5.35
CA THR A 552 -5.64 23.28 5.34
C THR A 552 -5.49 22.42 6.59
N VAL A 553 -4.28 22.25 7.11
CA VAL A 553 -4.04 21.49 8.36
C VAL A 553 -4.45 22.25 9.63
N ARG A 554 -4.66 23.57 9.54
CA ARG A 554 -5.22 24.38 10.64
C ARG A 554 -6.73 24.33 10.72
N GLU A 555 -7.39 23.98 9.62
CA GLU A 555 -8.84 23.92 9.59
C GLU A 555 -9.35 22.81 10.52
N LYS A 556 -10.20 23.18 11.48
CA LYS A 556 -10.79 22.20 12.40
C LYS A 556 -11.61 21.16 11.66
N VAL A 557 -11.26 19.88 11.83
CA VAL A 557 -12.00 18.77 11.22
C VAL A 557 -13.25 18.48 12.06
N GLY A 558 -14.35 18.15 11.40
CA GLY A 558 -15.57 17.70 12.08
C GLY A 558 -16.37 18.76 12.84
N VAL A 559 -16.08 20.05 12.65
CA VAL A 559 -16.95 21.13 13.13
C VAL A 559 -18.26 21.12 12.35
N THR A 560 -19.38 20.92 13.05
CA THR A 560 -20.73 21.18 12.53
C THR A 560 -20.93 22.70 12.55
N LEU A 561 -21.14 23.31 11.37
CA LEU A 561 -21.45 24.75 11.32
C LEU A 561 -22.82 24.98 12.01
N PRO A 562 -23.01 26.09 12.75
CA PRO A 562 -24.33 26.48 13.23
C PRO A 562 -25.29 26.60 12.04
N GLU A 563 -26.53 26.17 12.23
CA GLU A 563 -27.61 26.31 11.24
C GLU A 563 -27.63 27.75 10.70
N ILE A 564 -27.60 27.90 9.38
CA ILE A 564 -28.10 29.13 8.78
C ILE A 564 -29.59 29.10 9.05
N ASP A 565 -30.02 29.82 10.09
CA ASP A 565 -31.41 30.09 10.42
C ASP A 565 -32.09 30.66 9.18
N GLY A 566 -32.67 29.77 8.38
CA GLY A 566 -33.52 30.10 7.25
C GLY A 566 -34.83 30.64 7.81
N LYS A 567 -34.80 31.89 8.27
CA LYS A 567 -36.01 32.73 8.27
C LYS A 567 -36.50 32.75 6.83
N THR A 568 -37.49 31.90 6.54
CA THR A 568 -38.48 32.20 5.52
C THR A 568 -39.15 33.51 5.91
N GLU A 569 -38.58 34.62 5.45
CA GLU A 569 -39.37 35.83 5.25
C GLU A 569 -40.42 35.49 4.20
N GLY A 570 -41.65 35.29 4.67
CA GLY A 570 -42.80 35.26 3.81
C GLY A 570 -42.93 36.60 3.11
N THR A 571 -42.55 36.66 1.84
CA THR A 571 -43.03 37.70 0.94
C THR A 571 -44.27 37.18 0.23
N ASN A 572 -45.42 37.61 0.74
CA ASN A 572 -46.66 37.70 -0.02
C ASN A 572 -46.40 38.36 -1.38
N ARG A 573 -46.65 37.64 -2.48
CA ARG A 573 -47.47 38.09 -3.62
C ARG A 573 -47.66 36.99 -4.64
#